data_AF-A0A2V9XWQ3-F1
#
_entry.id   AF-A0A2V9XWQ3-F1
#
_cell.length_a   1.000
_cell.length_b   1.000
_cell.length_c   1.000
_cell.angle_alpha   90.00
_cell.angle_beta   90.00
_cell.angle_gamma   90.00
#
_symmetry.space_group_name_H-M   'P 1'
#
loop_
_entity.id
_entity.type
_entity.pdbx_description
1 polymer ?
#
loop_
_entity_poly.entity_id
_entity_poly.type
_entity_poly.pdbx_seq_one_letter_code
_entity_poly.pdbx_strand_id
1 'polypeptide(L)'
;MAKQIYDVIVIGTGAGGGMAIKTLCEAGLKVCALNAGRRLDPEKDFRYHRMPWDMKFRGLDDPKRRGESYGYMDNEYTKAAWDHEIPFTVPPGTKWMWLRCNAVGGKTNFWGRSSARFGDIDFRAASVDGYDVDWPLTYAEIDPFYTRVEKMIGVASTVQNRPSNPDGHYLPPFKFRCLDYILEAGCNKVGVPYLPDRCAQLTQAHEGHPACHFCGECT
;
A
#
# COMPACT_ATOMS: atom_id res chain seq x y z
N MET A 1 16.85 -35.63 7.62
CA MET A 1 15.49 -35.09 7.45
C MET A 1 14.98 -35.49 6.07
N ALA A 2 13.71 -35.88 5.94
CA ALA A 2 13.14 -36.16 4.61
C ALA A 2 13.06 -34.86 3.78
N LYS A 3 13.40 -34.93 2.49
CA LYS A 3 13.32 -33.78 1.58
C LYS A 3 11.85 -33.45 1.35
N GLN A 4 11.42 -32.27 1.77
CA GLN A 4 10.06 -31.80 1.51
C GLN A 4 9.97 -31.25 0.09
N ILE A 5 8.99 -31.73 -0.68
CA ILE A 5 8.73 -31.33 -2.06
C ILE A 5 7.52 -30.40 -2.07
N TYR A 6 7.67 -29.27 -2.77
CA TYR A 6 6.64 -28.26 -3.00
C TYR A 6 6.39 -28.13 -4.49
N ASP A 7 5.18 -27.76 -4.88
CA ASP A 7 4.80 -27.57 -6.28
C ASP A 7 5.32 -26.21 -6.79
N VAL A 8 5.28 -25.18 -5.94
CA VAL A 8 5.69 -23.81 -6.28
C VAL A 8 6.48 -23.19 -5.13
N ILE A 9 7.50 -22.39 -5.47
CA ILE A 9 8.21 -21.54 -4.52
C ILE A 9 7.90 -20.08 -4.87
N VAL A 10 7.40 -19.31 -3.89
CA VAL A 10 7.17 -17.87 -4.02
C VAL A 10 8.21 -17.13 -3.19
N ILE A 11 8.97 -16.23 -3.83
CA ILE A 11 10.01 -15.42 -3.17
C ILE A 11 9.43 -14.01 -2.92
N GLY A 12 9.29 -13.66 -1.65
CA GLY A 12 8.68 -12.43 -1.16
C GLY A 12 7.20 -12.61 -0.83
N THR A 13 6.78 -12.12 0.35
CA THR A 13 5.38 -12.20 0.81
C THR A 13 4.71 -10.83 0.93
N GLY A 14 5.11 -9.89 0.06
CA GLY A 14 4.42 -8.60 -0.12
C GLY A 14 3.07 -8.74 -0.84
N ALA A 15 2.44 -7.64 -1.25
CA ALA A 15 1.14 -7.65 -1.92
C ALA A 15 1.05 -8.66 -3.09
N GLY A 16 1.99 -8.61 -4.03
CA GLY A 16 2.01 -9.53 -5.18
C GLY A 16 2.24 -10.99 -4.79
N GLY A 17 3.25 -11.25 -3.95
CA GLY A 17 3.56 -12.60 -3.48
C GLY A 17 2.44 -13.21 -2.63
N GLY A 18 1.83 -12.41 -1.75
CA GLY A 18 0.66 -12.81 -0.94
C GLY A 18 -0.53 -13.20 -1.81
N MET A 19 -0.83 -12.44 -2.87
CA MET A 19 -1.89 -12.79 -3.82
C MET A 19 -1.59 -14.06 -4.62
N ALA A 20 -0.34 -14.25 -5.03
CA ALA A 20 0.09 -15.48 -5.69
C ALA A 20 -0.05 -16.68 -4.75
N ILE A 21 0.46 -16.58 -3.51
CA ILE A 21 0.35 -17.63 -2.49
C ILE A 21 -1.11 -17.99 -2.26
N LYS A 22 -1.98 -17.00 -2.02
CA LYS A 22 -3.41 -17.22 -1.81
C LYS A 22 -4.02 -17.99 -2.98
N THR A 23 -3.85 -17.50 -4.19
CA THR A 23 -4.47 -18.06 -5.40
C THR A 23 -3.98 -19.50 -5.66
N LEU A 24 -2.68 -19.76 -5.53
CA LEU A 24 -2.09 -21.07 -5.76
C LEU A 24 -2.50 -22.08 -4.68
N CYS A 25 -2.53 -21.67 -3.41
CA CYS A 25 -3.00 -22.52 -2.32
C CYS A 25 -4.48 -22.86 -2.44
N GLU A 26 -5.33 -21.90 -2.82
CA GLU A 26 -6.76 -22.13 -3.08
C GLU A 26 -7.00 -23.07 -4.26
N ALA A 27 -6.06 -23.13 -5.22
CA ALA A 27 -6.06 -24.11 -6.31
C ALA A 27 -5.54 -25.51 -5.88
N GLY A 28 -5.16 -25.69 -4.61
CA GLY A 28 -4.72 -26.97 -4.06
C GLY A 28 -3.22 -27.26 -4.15
N LEU A 29 -2.40 -26.29 -4.55
CA LEU A 29 -0.94 -26.45 -4.67
C LEU A 29 -0.24 -26.32 -3.32
N LYS A 30 0.83 -27.08 -3.13
CA LYS A 30 1.76 -26.95 -1.99
C LYS A 30 2.78 -25.85 -2.29
N VAL A 31 2.59 -24.68 -1.68
CA VAL A 31 3.43 -23.51 -1.90
C VAL A 31 4.44 -23.34 -0.76
N CYS A 32 5.72 -23.18 -1.10
CA CYS A 32 6.75 -22.70 -0.17
C CYS A 32 6.93 -21.18 -0.36
N ALA A 33 6.67 -20.41 0.69
CA ALA A 33 6.89 -18.97 0.69
C ALA A 33 8.20 -18.64 1.40
N LEU A 34 9.09 -17.92 0.73
CA LEU A 34 10.35 -17.44 1.29
C LEU A 34 10.28 -15.93 1.47
N ASN A 35 10.65 -15.44 2.65
CA ASN A 35 10.83 -14.01 2.89
C ASN A 35 12.13 -13.80 3.68
N ALA A 36 12.91 -12.80 3.30
CA ALA A 36 14.13 -12.41 4.02
C ALA A 36 13.79 -11.76 5.38
N GLY A 37 12.58 -11.25 5.52
CA GLY A 37 12.09 -10.53 6.67
C GLY A 37 11.39 -11.43 7.67
N ARG A 38 11.44 -11.03 8.93
CA ARG A 38 10.72 -11.75 9.98
C ARG A 38 9.21 -11.54 9.86
N ARG A 39 8.45 -12.42 10.50
CA ARG A 39 7.03 -12.16 10.77
C ARG A 39 6.91 -11.09 11.85
N LEU A 40 6.04 -10.10 11.61
CA LEU A 40 5.68 -9.10 12.61
C LEU A 40 4.63 -9.66 13.55
N ASP A 41 4.73 -9.28 14.82
CA ASP A 41 3.76 -9.53 15.88
C ASP A 41 2.94 -8.24 16.07
N PRO A 42 1.64 -8.25 15.68
CA PRO A 42 0.77 -7.08 15.80
C PRO A 42 0.75 -6.43 17.19
N GLU A 43 0.88 -7.22 18.26
CA GLU A 43 0.83 -6.72 19.64
C GLU A 43 2.12 -6.03 20.09
N LYS A 44 3.25 -6.34 19.46
CA LYS A 44 4.59 -5.89 19.90
C LYS A 44 5.26 -4.91 18.93
N ASP A 45 5.02 -5.10 17.64
CA ASP A 45 5.78 -4.44 16.58
C ASP A 45 5.11 -3.18 16.05
N PHE A 46 3.78 -3.10 16.09
CA PHE A 46 3.06 -1.88 15.73
C PHE A 46 2.90 -1.01 16.97
N ARG A 47 3.74 0.02 17.04
CA ARG A 47 3.83 0.91 18.22
C ARG A 47 3.05 2.19 18.09
N TYR A 48 2.28 2.36 17.02
CA TYR A 48 1.60 3.63 16.73
C TYR A 48 0.59 4.04 17.81
N HIS A 49 0.10 3.12 18.64
CA HIS A 49 -0.72 3.45 19.81
C HIS A 49 0.08 3.83 21.07
N ARG A 50 1.41 3.83 21.01
CA ARG A 50 2.26 4.37 22.08
C ARG A 50 2.38 5.87 21.91
N MET A 51 2.25 6.59 22.99
CA MET A 51 2.43 8.03 22.95
C MET A 51 3.92 8.37 22.84
N PRO A 52 4.29 9.47 22.15
CA PRO A 52 5.68 9.88 22.03
C PRO A 52 6.40 9.98 23.39
N TRP A 53 5.75 10.45 24.45
CA TRP A 53 6.39 10.58 25.77
C TRP A 53 6.70 9.24 26.46
N ASP A 54 6.09 8.14 26.03
CA ASP A 54 6.36 6.78 26.52
C ASP A 54 7.51 6.11 25.77
N MET A 55 8.04 6.76 24.73
CA MET A 55 9.08 6.22 23.87
C MET A 55 10.43 6.89 24.16
N LYS A 56 11.50 6.10 24.10
CA LYS A 56 12.84 6.53 24.53
C LYS A 56 13.33 7.75 23.75
N PHE A 57 13.05 7.78 22.45
CA PHE A 57 13.47 8.85 21.56
C PHE A 57 12.29 9.71 21.08
N ARG A 58 11.15 9.63 21.77
CA ARG A 58 9.93 10.37 21.49
C ARG A 58 9.34 10.12 20.11
N GLY A 59 9.44 8.89 19.62
CA GLY A 59 8.95 8.53 18.29
C GLY A 59 9.91 8.90 17.16
N LEU A 60 10.98 9.64 17.46
CA LEU A 60 12.08 9.90 16.53
C LEU A 60 13.12 8.79 16.64
N ASP A 61 14.00 8.64 15.67
CA ASP A 61 15.07 7.65 15.82
C ASP A 61 16.20 8.11 16.77
N ASP A 62 17.00 7.14 17.21
CA ASP A 62 18.23 7.32 17.98
C ASP A 62 19.08 8.47 17.39
N PRO A 63 19.35 9.55 18.15
CA PRO A 63 20.10 10.70 17.65
C PRO A 63 21.46 10.34 17.04
N LYS A 64 22.08 9.24 17.48
CA LYS A 64 23.37 8.77 16.93
C LYS A 64 23.25 8.17 15.53
N ARG A 65 22.07 7.69 15.15
CA ARG A 65 21.81 7.00 13.88
C ARG A 65 20.78 7.69 13.00
N ARG A 66 20.19 8.79 13.47
CA ARG A 66 19.17 9.54 12.72
C ARG A 66 19.62 9.97 11.31
N GLY A 67 20.93 10.14 11.09
CA GLY A 67 21.49 10.44 9.76
C GLY A 67 21.43 9.26 8.77
N GLU A 68 21.21 8.04 9.25
CA GLU A 68 21.09 6.80 8.47
C GLU A 68 19.63 6.47 8.13
N SER A 69 18.68 7.16 8.77
CA SER A 69 17.24 6.91 8.61
C SER A 69 16.75 7.37 7.24
N TYR A 70 15.83 6.59 6.67
CA TYR A 70 15.17 6.91 5.41
C TYR A 70 14.03 7.96 5.56
N GLY A 71 14.31 9.02 6.32
CA GLY A 71 13.37 10.13 6.55
C GLY A 71 12.29 9.79 7.57
N TYR A 72 11.14 10.47 7.48
CA TYR A 72 10.10 10.39 8.52
C TYR A 72 9.48 9.00 8.68
N MET A 73 9.52 8.16 7.64
CA MET A 73 8.95 6.81 7.63
C MET A 73 9.79 5.82 8.43
N ASP A 74 11.09 6.08 8.60
CA ASP A 74 12.00 5.21 9.32
C ASP A 74 12.33 5.81 10.68
N ASN A 75 11.48 5.45 11.65
CA ASN A 75 11.44 6.07 12.97
C ASN A 75 11.27 5.02 14.08
N GLU A 76 11.17 5.45 15.33
CA GLU A 76 11.09 4.53 16.49
C GLU A 76 9.83 3.66 16.51
N TYR A 77 8.77 4.05 15.78
CA TYR A 77 7.55 3.26 15.61
C TYR A 77 7.71 2.10 14.63
N THR A 78 8.57 2.25 13.62
CA THR A 78 8.68 1.32 12.47
C THR A 78 10.06 0.68 12.33
N LYS A 79 11.00 0.99 13.21
CA LYS A 79 12.42 0.63 13.13
C LYS A 79 12.72 -0.83 12.78
N ALA A 80 11.86 -1.76 13.19
CA ALA A 80 12.07 -3.17 12.95
C ALA A 80 11.72 -3.63 11.52
N ALA A 81 11.21 -2.72 10.69
CA ALA A 81 10.62 -3.06 9.40
C ALA A 81 11.45 -2.62 8.19
N TRP A 82 12.39 -1.68 8.35
CA TRP A 82 13.15 -1.11 7.24
C TRP A 82 14.51 -1.79 7.08
N ASP A 83 14.93 -1.97 5.83
CA ASP A 83 16.20 -2.60 5.46
C ASP A 83 17.26 -1.56 5.11
N HIS A 84 18.36 -1.58 5.84
CA HIS A 84 19.53 -0.71 5.66
C HIS A 84 20.77 -1.45 5.14
N GLU A 85 20.69 -2.77 4.93
CA GLU A 85 21.87 -3.60 4.67
C GLU A 85 22.17 -3.75 3.18
N ILE A 86 21.16 -3.70 2.30
CA ILE A 86 21.38 -3.90 0.87
C ILE A 86 21.73 -2.57 0.19
N PRO A 87 22.96 -2.38 -0.33
CA PRO A 87 23.35 -1.14 -0.98
C PRO A 87 22.64 -0.95 -2.32
N PHE A 88 22.53 0.30 -2.78
CA PHE A 88 22.12 0.64 -4.14
C PHE A 88 22.98 1.78 -4.68
N THR A 89 23.17 1.82 -5.99
CA THR A 89 23.95 2.85 -6.65
C THR A 89 23.04 3.94 -7.18
N VAL A 90 23.55 5.17 -7.18
CA VAL A 90 22.88 6.33 -7.77
C VAL A 90 23.83 7.00 -8.76
N PRO A 91 23.34 7.46 -9.93
CA PRO A 91 24.17 8.21 -10.87
C PRO A 91 24.80 9.46 -10.21
N PRO A 92 26.03 9.86 -10.61
CA PRO A 92 26.66 11.07 -10.10
C PRO A 92 25.77 12.31 -10.26
N GLY A 93 25.68 13.14 -9.23
CA GLY A 93 24.86 14.36 -9.23
C GLY A 93 23.36 14.14 -8.97
N THR A 94 22.91 12.89 -8.83
CA THR A 94 21.52 12.57 -8.50
C THR A 94 21.35 12.21 -7.02
N LYS A 95 20.13 12.37 -6.52
CA LYS A 95 19.72 11.90 -5.19
C LYS A 95 18.57 10.93 -5.37
N TRP A 96 18.73 9.71 -4.88
CA TRP A 96 17.69 8.70 -4.88
C TRP A 96 17.72 7.94 -3.56
N MET A 97 16.55 7.47 -3.13
CA MET A 97 16.39 6.70 -1.91
C MET A 97 15.55 5.47 -2.20
N TRP A 98 16.08 4.29 -1.92
CA TRP A 98 15.33 3.05 -2.09
C TRP A 98 14.87 2.49 -0.74
N LEU A 99 13.67 2.89 -0.35
CA LEU A 99 12.99 2.37 0.83
C LEU A 99 12.55 0.92 0.61
N ARG A 100 13.09 -0.01 1.40
CA ARG A 100 12.71 -1.42 1.40
C ARG A 100 12.23 -1.86 2.77
N CYS A 101 11.16 -2.66 2.79
CA CYS A 101 10.63 -3.24 4.00
C CYS A 101 11.01 -4.73 4.06
N ASN A 102 11.61 -5.15 5.16
CA ASN A 102 12.02 -6.54 5.38
C ASN A 102 11.13 -7.21 6.44
N ALA A 103 9.86 -7.41 6.07
CA ALA A 103 8.87 -8.08 6.90
C ALA A 103 7.92 -8.93 6.05
N VAL A 104 7.34 -9.96 6.67
CA VAL A 104 6.20 -10.67 6.08
C VAL A 104 5.03 -9.70 5.86
N GLY A 105 4.40 -9.74 4.69
CA GLY A 105 3.44 -8.72 4.23
C GLY A 105 4.08 -7.56 3.46
N GLY A 106 5.40 -7.36 3.61
CA GLY A 106 6.14 -6.30 2.93
C GLY A 106 5.55 -4.91 3.21
N LYS A 107 5.49 -4.06 2.17
CA LYS A 107 5.02 -2.68 2.31
C LYS A 107 3.53 -2.53 2.60
N THR A 108 2.71 -3.59 2.53
CA THR A 108 1.29 -3.48 2.93
C THR A 108 1.12 -3.27 4.43
N ASN A 109 2.16 -3.47 5.22
CA ASN A 109 2.18 -3.11 6.63
C ASN A 109 2.30 -1.59 6.88
N PHE A 110 2.72 -0.79 5.88
CA PHE A 110 3.08 0.63 6.02
C PHE A 110 2.61 1.52 4.85
N TRP A 111 1.60 1.05 4.11
CA TRP A 111 1.08 1.75 2.96
C TRP A 111 -0.07 2.69 3.35
N GLY A 112 -0.20 3.80 2.61
CA GLY A 112 -1.29 4.76 2.79
C GLY A 112 -2.66 4.27 2.31
N ARG A 113 -2.80 3.01 1.89
CA ARG A 113 -4.06 2.36 1.46
C ARG A 113 -4.78 3.00 0.26
N SER A 114 -4.24 4.04 -0.35
CA SER A 114 -4.77 4.57 -1.62
C SER A 114 -4.70 3.50 -2.70
N SER A 115 -5.84 3.23 -3.31
CA SER A 115 -6.15 2.07 -4.15
C SER A 115 -6.83 2.53 -5.43
N ALA A 116 -6.12 3.35 -6.19
CA ALA A 116 -6.56 3.88 -7.47
C ALA A 116 -6.42 2.84 -8.60
N ARG A 117 -7.36 2.86 -9.55
CA ARG A 117 -7.24 2.15 -10.84
C ARG A 117 -6.45 3.00 -11.84
N PHE A 118 -5.71 2.34 -12.72
CA PHE A 118 -5.32 2.95 -13.99
C PHE A 118 -6.54 3.10 -14.89
N GLY A 119 -6.56 4.15 -15.71
CA GLY A 119 -7.54 4.36 -16.76
C GLY A 119 -7.09 3.79 -18.10
N ASP A 120 -8.01 3.72 -19.06
CA ASP A 120 -7.72 3.25 -20.42
C ASP A 120 -6.53 4.00 -21.05
N ILE A 121 -6.42 5.30 -20.79
CA ILE A 121 -5.31 6.14 -21.25
C ILE A 121 -3.93 5.63 -20.79
N ASP A 122 -3.82 5.05 -19.60
CA ASP A 122 -2.54 4.58 -19.05
C ASP A 122 -2.06 3.31 -19.76
N PHE A 123 -2.99 2.48 -20.24
CA PHE A 123 -2.66 1.26 -21.01
C PHE A 123 -2.23 1.56 -22.44
N ARG A 124 -2.60 2.74 -22.96
CA ARG A 124 -2.31 3.20 -24.34
C ARG A 124 -1.51 4.49 -24.39
N ALA A 125 -0.70 4.75 -23.36
CA ALA A 125 0.00 6.02 -23.17
C ALA A 125 0.86 6.38 -24.39
N ALA A 126 1.63 5.42 -24.92
CA ALA A 126 2.49 5.63 -26.08
C ALA A 126 1.71 5.97 -27.35
N SER A 127 0.53 5.35 -27.55
CA SER A 127 -0.38 5.72 -28.64
C SER A 127 -0.98 7.12 -28.49
N VAL A 128 -1.01 7.69 -27.27
CA VAL A 128 -1.60 8.99 -26.99
C VAL A 128 -0.59 10.12 -27.04
N ASP A 129 0.59 9.96 -26.45
CA ASP A 129 1.61 11.01 -26.35
C ASP A 129 2.90 10.74 -27.14
N GLY A 130 3.07 9.52 -27.67
CA GLY A 130 4.23 9.13 -28.47
C GLY A 130 5.45 8.66 -27.68
N TYR A 131 5.37 8.49 -26.36
CA TYR A 131 6.48 8.09 -25.50
C TYR A 131 6.34 6.67 -24.96
N ASP A 132 7.46 5.96 -24.88
CA ASP A 132 7.56 4.58 -24.36
C ASP A 132 6.74 3.56 -25.18
N VAL A 133 6.13 2.56 -24.54
CA VAL A 133 5.33 1.50 -25.18
C VAL A 133 3.96 1.38 -24.54
N ASP A 134 2.96 1.01 -25.36
CA ASP A 134 1.65 0.61 -24.85
C ASP A 134 1.76 -0.71 -24.10
N TRP A 135 0.88 -0.90 -23.12
CA TRP A 135 0.79 -2.15 -22.40
C TRP A 135 0.32 -3.27 -23.32
N PRO A 136 0.80 -4.51 -23.14
CA PRO A 136 0.33 -5.67 -23.90
C PRO A 136 -1.05 -6.17 -23.46
N LEU A 137 -1.78 -5.38 -22.69
CA LEU A 137 -3.08 -5.68 -22.08
C LEU A 137 -3.94 -4.43 -22.11
N THR A 138 -5.26 -4.60 -22.20
CA THR A 138 -6.22 -3.50 -22.17
C THR A 138 -6.82 -3.27 -20.79
N TYR A 139 -7.40 -2.08 -20.57
CA TYR A 139 -8.18 -1.81 -19.36
C TYR A 139 -9.32 -2.82 -19.17
N ALA A 140 -10.00 -3.20 -20.26
CA ALA A 140 -11.11 -4.15 -20.21
C ALA A 140 -10.68 -5.56 -19.74
N GLU A 141 -9.46 -5.99 -20.06
CA GLU A 141 -8.91 -7.26 -19.59
C GLU A 141 -8.54 -7.23 -18.11
N ILE A 142 -8.09 -6.09 -17.58
CA ILE A 142 -7.66 -5.96 -16.18
C ILE A 142 -8.82 -5.59 -15.23
N ASP A 143 -9.87 -4.95 -15.72
CA ASP A 143 -11.03 -4.50 -14.92
C ASP A 143 -11.61 -5.60 -14.00
N PRO A 144 -11.83 -6.85 -14.47
CA PRO A 144 -12.30 -7.93 -13.60
C PRO A 144 -11.36 -8.22 -12.41
N PHE A 145 -10.04 -8.04 -12.59
CA PHE A 145 -9.04 -8.24 -11.54
C PHE A 145 -9.04 -7.08 -10.55
N TYR A 146 -9.13 -5.83 -11.03
CA TYR A 146 -9.33 -4.68 -10.14
C TYR A 146 -10.60 -4.86 -9.29
N THR A 147 -11.72 -5.20 -9.93
CA THR A 147 -12.99 -5.45 -9.27
C THR A 147 -12.88 -6.54 -8.20
N ARG A 148 -12.18 -7.64 -8.49
CA ARG A 148 -11.95 -8.73 -7.52
C ARG A 148 -11.15 -8.25 -6.31
N VAL A 149 -10.06 -7.51 -6.54
CA VAL A 149 -9.19 -7.02 -5.46
C VAL A 149 -9.90 -5.98 -4.60
N GLU A 150 -10.62 -5.02 -5.21
CA GLU A 150 -11.35 -3.98 -4.47
C GLU A 150 -12.40 -4.57 -3.53
N LYS A 151 -13.16 -5.55 -4.01
CA LYS A 151 -14.13 -6.29 -3.19
C LYS A 151 -13.46 -7.08 -2.09
N MET A 152 -12.26 -7.60 -2.32
CA MET A 152 -11.52 -8.37 -1.30
C MET A 152 -10.95 -7.45 -0.21
N ILE A 153 -10.35 -6.31 -0.57
CA ILE A 153 -9.68 -5.42 0.40
C ILE A 153 -10.61 -4.37 1.01
N GLY A 154 -11.83 -4.20 0.49
CA GLY A 154 -12.81 -3.24 0.98
C GLY A 154 -12.40 -1.79 0.72
N VAL A 155 -12.34 -1.38 -0.55
CA VAL A 155 -12.05 0.00 -0.92
C VAL A 155 -13.25 0.90 -0.62
N ALA A 156 -13.07 1.98 0.12
CA ALA A 156 -14.09 2.99 0.41
C ALA A 156 -13.91 4.21 -0.47
N SER A 157 -14.96 4.63 -1.17
CA SER A 157 -14.98 5.84 -2.01
C SER A 157 -16.39 6.19 -2.49
N THR A 158 -16.48 7.14 -3.42
CA THR A 158 -17.70 7.49 -4.18
C THR A 158 -17.52 7.17 -5.66
N VAL A 159 -18.63 7.07 -6.40
CA VAL A 159 -18.61 7.11 -7.87
C VAL A 159 -18.26 8.53 -8.31
N GLN A 160 -17.22 8.69 -9.12
CA GLN A 160 -16.64 9.97 -9.50
C GLN A 160 -16.62 10.22 -11.02
N ASN A 161 -16.92 9.19 -11.82
CA ASN A 161 -16.97 9.20 -13.29
C ASN A 161 -15.71 9.81 -13.93
N ARG A 162 -14.52 9.39 -13.45
CA ARG A 162 -13.24 9.88 -13.96
C ARG A 162 -12.62 8.89 -14.95
N PRO A 163 -12.43 9.24 -16.23
CA PRO A 163 -11.85 8.31 -17.21
C PRO A 163 -10.40 7.90 -16.90
N SER A 164 -9.58 8.83 -16.38
CA SER A 164 -8.19 8.57 -15.98
C SER A 164 -8.07 7.80 -14.66
N ASN A 165 -9.18 7.64 -13.93
CA ASN A 165 -9.24 6.83 -12.73
C ASN A 165 -10.66 6.24 -12.67
N PRO A 166 -10.97 5.21 -13.48
CA PRO A 166 -12.33 4.69 -13.63
C PRO A 166 -12.90 4.18 -12.32
N ASP A 167 -14.21 4.29 -12.13
CA ASP A 167 -14.84 3.81 -10.91
C ASP A 167 -14.75 2.28 -10.77
N GLY A 168 -14.89 1.83 -9.52
CA GLY A 168 -14.82 0.44 -9.11
C GLY A 168 -15.93 0.12 -8.11
N HIS A 169 -15.69 -0.90 -7.30
CA HIS A 169 -16.65 -1.34 -6.29
C HIS A 169 -16.26 -0.86 -4.90
N TYR A 170 -17.10 -0.01 -4.32
CA TYR A 170 -16.77 0.68 -3.09
C TYR A 170 -17.68 0.34 -1.92
N LEU A 171 -17.07 0.24 -0.74
CA LEU A 171 -17.74 0.51 0.53
C LEU A 171 -18.12 2.01 0.59
N PRO A 172 -19.08 2.40 1.47
CA PRO A 172 -19.40 3.80 1.67
C PRO A 172 -18.16 4.64 1.98
N PRO A 173 -18.06 5.89 1.50
CA PRO A 173 -16.88 6.73 1.72
C PRO A 173 -16.76 7.16 3.18
N PHE A 174 -15.55 7.52 3.59
CA PHE A 174 -15.37 8.31 4.81
C PHE A 174 -15.98 9.70 4.64
N LYS A 175 -16.54 10.23 5.73
CA LYS A 175 -16.93 11.64 5.78
C LYS A 175 -15.67 12.51 5.77
N PHE A 176 -15.73 13.59 5.03
CA PHE A 176 -14.72 14.63 5.07
C PHE A 176 -14.56 15.21 6.48
N ARG A 177 -13.31 15.49 6.86
CA ARG A 177 -12.94 16.21 8.07
C ARG A 177 -13.10 17.72 7.82
N CYS A 178 -13.00 18.53 8.88
CA CYS A 178 -13.14 19.98 8.76
C CYS A 178 -12.20 20.60 7.72
N LEU A 179 -10.94 20.13 7.64
CA LEU A 179 -9.97 20.62 6.66
C LEU A 179 -10.39 20.28 5.22
N ASP A 180 -10.94 19.10 5.01
CA ASP A 180 -11.34 18.60 3.71
C ASP A 180 -12.47 19.49 3.12
N TYR A 181 -13.41 19.97 3.94
CA TYR A 181 -14.44 20.94 3.51
C TYR A 181 -13.88 22.33 3.18
N ILE A 182 -12.81 22.77 3.86
CA ILE A 182 -12.13 24.03 3.52
C ILE A 182 -11.46 23.91 2.15
N LEU A 183 -10.80 22.77 1.90
CA LEU A 183 -10.18 22.47 0.61
C LEU A 183 -11.24 22.39 -0.49
N GLU A 184 -12.34 21.67 -0.25
CA GLU A 184 -13.47 21.58 -1.17
C GLU A 184 -14.02 22.95 -1.56
N ALA A 185 -14.24 23.84 -0.57
CA ALA A 185 -14.71 25.20 -0.84
C ALA A 185 -13.72 26.03 -1.69
N GLY A 186 -12.41 25.83 -1.50
CA GLY A 186 -11.38 26.46 -2.33
C GLY A 186 -11.35 25.90 -3.75
N CYS A 187 -11.35 24.58 -3.87
CA CYS A 187 -11.39 23.82 -5.11
C CYS A 187 -12.60 24.22 -5.99
N ASN A 188 -13.78 24.36 -5.38
CA ASN A 188 -15.00 24.80 -6.07
C ASN A 188 -14.86 26.21 -6.69
N LYS A 189 -14.12 27.13 -6.07
CA LYS A 189 -13.89 28.48 -6.63
C LYS A 189 -13.03 28.48 -7.90
N VAL A 190 -12.13 27.50 -8.02
CA VAL A 190 -11.22 27.38 -9.16
C VAL A 190 -11.67 26.32 -10.18
N GLY A 191 -12.86 25.74 -9.98
CA GLY A 191 -13.44 24.74 -10.89
C GLY A 191 -12.75 23.38 -10.85
N VAL A 192 -11.98 23.08 -9.80
CA VAL A 192 -11.37 21.76 -9.59
C VAL A 192 -12.21 21.01 -8.57
N PRO A 193 -12.69 19.79 -8.84
CA PRO A 193 -13.44 19.05 -7.83
C PRO A 193 -12.51 18.44 -6.78
N TYR A 194 -12.92 18.50 -5.52
CA TYR A 194 -12.28 17.82 -4.41
C TYR A 194 -13.08 16.57 -4.06
N LEU A 195 -12.47 15.39 -4.16
CA LEU A 195 -13.18 14.12 -4.14
C LEU A 195 -12.61 13.19 -3.05
N PRO A 196 -13.44 12.33 -2.43
CA PRO A 196 -12.94 11.29 -1.53
C PRO A 196 -11.90 10.41 -2.21
N ASP A 197 -10.80 10.11 -1.53
CA ASP A 197 -9.84 9.14 -2.04
C ASP A 197 -10.48 7.75 -2.17
N ARG A 198 -9.85 6.87 -2.95
CA ARG A 198 -10.19 5.46 -3.04
C ARG A 198 -9.30 4.69 -2.08
N CYS A 199 -9.76 4.52 -0.85
CA CYS A 199 -8.90 4.03 0.22
C CYS A 199 -9.33 2.61 0.66
N ALA A 200 -8.39 1.66 0.71
CA ALA A 200 -8.57 0.33 1.31
C ALA A 200 -8.57 0.42 2.83
N GLN A 201 -9.52 1.19 3.36
CA GLN A 201 -9.79 1.37 4.78
C GLN A 201 -11.28 1.14 5.00
N LEU A 202 -11.60 0.26 5.94
CA LEU A 202 -12.95 -0.27 6.09
C LEU A 202 -13.85 0.75 6.80
N THR A 203 -14.88 1.25 6.11
CA THR A 203 -15.93 2.09 6.73
C THR A 203 -17.02 1.29 7.43
N GLN A 204 -17.09 0.00 7.13
CA GLN A 204 -17.99 -0.99 7.73
C GLN A 204 -17.23 -2.31 7.90
N ALA A 205 -17.75 -3.22 8.73
CA ALA A 205 -17.16 -4.55 8.85
C ALA A 205 -17.18 -5.26 7.49
N HIS A 206 -16.07 -5.93 7.15
CA HIS A 206 -15.85 -6.52 5.82
C HIS A 206 -14.88 -7.70 5.92
N GLU A 207 -15.19 -8.83 5.30
CA GLU A 207 -14.33 -10.04 5.26
C GLU A 207 -13.77 -10.45 6.65
N GLY A 208 -14.59 -10.36 7.70
CA GLY A 208 -14.19 -10.72 9.07
C GLY A 208 -13.35 -9.67 9.81
N HIS A 209 -13.11 -8.51 9.20
CA HIS A 209 -12.41 -7.38 9.81
C HIS A 209 -13.40 -6.28 10.28
N PRO A 210 -13.16 -5.63 11.43
CA PRO A 210 -14.01 -4.55 11.92
C PRO A 210 -13.82 -3.27 11.10
N ALA A 211 -14.80 -2.37 11.19
CA ALA A 211 -14.68 -1.02 10.65
C ALA A 211 -13.56 -0.22 11.35
N CYS A 212 -13.02 0.78 10.64
CA CYS A 212 -12.07 1.74 11.18
C CYS A 212 -12.62 2.41 12.43
N HIS A 213 -11.84 2.40 13.52
CA HIS A 213 -12.17 3.07 14.77
C HIS A 213 -11.59 4.48 14.91
N PHE A 214 -11.05 5.06 13.82
CA PHE A 214 -10.55 6.44 13.75
C PHE A 214 -9.42 6.79 14.74
N CYS A 215 -8.46 5.89 14.95
CA CYS A 215 -7.34 6.15 15.87
C CYS A 215 -6.30 7.15 15.34
N GLY A 216 -6.33 7.47 14.04
CA GLY A 216 -5.35 8.36 13.41
C GLY A 216 -4.02 7.68 13.04
N GLU A 217 -3.86 6.40 13.37
CA GLU A 217 -2.59 5.66 13.23
C GLU A 217 -2.61 4.72 12.02
N CYS A 218 -2.98 5.27 10.87
CA CYS A 218 -2.84 4.58 9.59
C CYS A 218 -1.37 4.65 9.20
N THR A 219 -0.64 3.54 9.44
CA THR A 219 0.79 3.34 9.17
C THR A 219 1.33 3.99 7.91
#